data_AF-A0AAV8UGT8-F1
#
_entry.id   AF-A0AAV8UGT8-F1
#
_cell.length_a   1.000
_cell.length_b   1.000
_cell.length_c   1.000
_cell.angle_alpha   90.00
_cell.angle_beta   90.00
_cell.angle_gamma   90.00
#
_symmetry.space_group_name_H-M   'P 1'
#
loop_
_entity.id
_entity.type
_entity.pdbx_description
1 polymer ?
#
loop_
_entity_poly.entity_id
_entity_poly.type
_entity_poly.pdbx_seq_one_letter_code
_entity_poly.pdbx_strand_id
1 'polypeptide(L)'
;MAGSLVLTLWVSLWVLGLPAFGSAECDRELAQRAREEVRKSILPVLGKIELLPPGCPLREERDSLLEQERSKVRLGSSLWKCGLCGKQFKSSWYLDKHLELRHTDYRAPEARFCYADLCGTLVTCGRPTEVRLSGGKATPQNLNEPSWCKRPQERDARTVICKSIIRECSKSPSISAMLEGQICDSVAYKHCSELRSWRRPSASGNRRTHAESVRNAFGIVAFCSLLFLLVLMRCIKMQGQTSPDIQVSWRMRWKHILDGGGKPRTA
;
A
#
# COMPACT_ATOMS: atom_id res chain seq x y z
N MET A 1 -11.86 -35.34 -56.83
CA MET A 1 -12.01 -33.88 -56.58
C MET A 1 -12.71 -33.65 -55.24
N ALA A 2 -12.07 -34.00 -54.12
CA ALA A 2 -12.67 -33.84 -52.77
C ALA A 2 -11.68 -33.27 -51.72
N GLY A 3 -10.45 -32.92 -52.13
CA GLY A 3 -9.41 -32.42 -51.23
C GLY A 3 -9.33 -30.89 -51.11
N SER A 4 -9.95 -30.13 -52.03
CA SER A 4 -9.84 -28.66 -52.05
C SER A 4 -10.90 -27.92 -51.23
N LEU A 5 -11.99 -28.59 -50.79
CA LEU A 5 -13.06 -27.95 -50.02
C LEU A 5 -12.81 -27.95 -48.50
N VAL A 6 -11.96 -28.85 -48.00
CA VAL A 6 -11.64 -28.92 -46.56
C VAL A 6 -10.66 -27.83 -46.15
N LEU A 7 -9.72 -27.46 -47.04
CA LEU A 7 -8.73 -26.41 -46.80
C LEU A 7 -9.33 -25.00 -46.87
N THR A 8 -10.34 -24.77 -47.72
CA THR A 8 -10.99 -23.45 -47.80
C THR A 8 -11.83 -23.14 -46.56
N LEU A 9 -12.40 -24.16 -45.91
CA LEU A 9 -13.16 -23.99 -44.66
C LEU A 9 -12.26 -23.66 -43.46
N TRP A 10 -11.04 -24.22 -43.39
CA TRP A 10 -10.06 -23.88 -42.35
C TRP A 10 -9.49 -22.46 -42.53
N VAL A 11 -9.28 -22.01 -43.77
CA VAL A 11 -8.82 -20.64 -44.05
C VAL A 11 -9.91 -19.62 -43.74
N SER A 12 -11.19 -19.91 -44.01
CA SER A 12 -12.29 -18.99 -43.67
C SER A 12 -12.54 -18.85 -42.16
N LEU A 13 -12.18 -19.84 -41.34
CA LEU A 13 -12.22 -19.76 -39.88
C LEU A 13 -11.01 -19.05 -39.27
N TRP A 14 -9.92 -18.88 -40.02
CA TRP A 14 -8.76 -18.05 -39.66
C TRP A 14 -8.93 -16.58 -40.10
N VAL A 15 -9.68 -16.33 -41.18
CA VAL A 15 -9.94 -14.97 -41.73
C VAL A 15 -11.02 -14.22 -40.95
N LEU A 16 -11.94 -14.93 -40.28
CA LEU A 16 -12.70 -14.36 -39.17
C LEU A 16 -11.79 -14.28 -37.96
N GLY A 17 -10.85 -13.32 -38.00
CA GLY A 17 -10.10 -12.82 -36.85
C GLY A 17 -11.05 -12.17 -35.85
N LEU A 18 -12.00 -12.93 -35.32
CA LEU A 18 -12.45 -12.75 -33.96
C LEU A 18 -11.20 -13.03 -33.14
N PRO A 19 -10.58 -12.03 -32.48
CA PRO A 19 -9.78 -12.38 -31.34
C PRO A 19 -10.68 -13.28 -30.51
N ALA A 20 -10.22 -14.50 -30.21
CA ALA A 20 -10.64 -15.09 -28.97
C ALA A 20 -10.33 -13.99 -27.95
N PHE A 21 -11.37 -13.27 -27.53
CA PHE A 21 -11.36 -12.51 -26.29
C PHE A 21 -11.26 -13.60 -25.21
N GLY A 22 -10.10 -14.27 -25.18
CA GLY A 22 -9.62 -14.96 -24.01
C GLY A 22 -9.63 -13.87 -22.98
N SER A 23 -10.54 -14.01 -22.02
CA SER A 23 -10.72 -13.09 -20.91
C SER A 23 -9.34 -12.58 -20.52
N ALA A 24 -9.13 -11.26 -20.62
CA ALA A 24 -7.98 -10.64 -19.98
C ALA A 24 -7.88 -11.27 -18.59
N GLU A 25 -6.73 -11.87 -18.28
CA GLU A 25 -6.53 -12.64 -17.05
C GLU A 25 -7.06 -11.81 -15.88
N CYS A 26 -8.10 -12.32 -15.22
CA CYS A 26 -8.81 -11.55 -14.20
C CYS A 26 -7.91 -11.43 -12.97
N ASP A 27 -7.49 -10.21 -12.61
CA ASP A 27 -6.65 -9.97 -11.45
C ASP A 27 -7.40 -10.39 -10.17
N ARG A 28 -6.95 -11.49 -9.56
CA ARG A 28 -7.61 -12.10 -8.39
C ARG A 28 -7.63 -11.19 -7.18
N GLU A 29 -6.52 -10.52 -6.92
CA GLU A 29 -6.38 -9.67 -5.73
C GLU A 29 -7.30 -8.45 -5.86
N LEU A 30 -7.34 -7.84 -7.05
CA LEU A 30 -8.28 -6.75 -7.35
C LEU A 30 -9.73 -7.23 -7.35
N ALA A 31 -10.05 -8.38 -7.93
CA ALA A 31 -11.40 -8.94 -7.94
C ALA A 31 -11.90 -9.23 -6.51
N GLN A 32 -11.05 -9.76 -5.63
CA GLN A 32 -11.38 -9.99 -4.23
C GLN A 32 -11.75 -8.68 -3.53
N ARG A 33 -10.95 -7.62 -3.71
CA ARG A 33 -11.25 -6.31 -3.12
C ARG A 33 -12.51 -5.68 -3.70
N ALA A 34 -12.67 -5.75 -5.01
CA ALA A 34 -13.87 -5.25 -5.66
C ALA A 34 -15.12 -5.92 -5.10
N ARG A 35 -15.08 -7.24 -4.90
CA ARG A 35 -16.18 -8.00 -4.29
C ARG A 35 -16.49 -7.52 -2.88
N GLU A 36 -15.46 -7.33 -2.05
CA GLU A 36 -15.63 -6.83 -0.69
C GLU A 36 -16.27 -5.43 -0.68
N GLU A 37 -15.76 -4.52 -1.51
CA GLU A 37 -16.25 -3.15 -1.56
C GLU A 37 -17.66 -3.05 -2.18
N VAL A 38 -17.95 -3.86 -3.21
CA VAL A 38 -19.31 -3.98 -3.77
C VAL A 38 -20.28 -4.46 -2.69
N ARG A 39 -19.92 -5.52 -1.96
CA ARG A 39 -20.75 -6.08 -0.89
C ARG A 39 -20.96 -5.08 0.26
N LYS A 40 -19.97 -4.27 0.57
CA LYS A 40 -20.00 -3.31 1.67
C LYS A 40 -20.70 -1.99 1.31
N SER A 41 -20.46 -1.47 0.12
CA SER A 41 -20.81 -0.08 -0.24
C SER A 41 -21.93 0.01 -1.28
N ILE A 42 -22.05 -0.98 -2.17
CA ILE A 42 -23.02 -0.95 -3.28
C ILE A 42 -24.26 -1.79 -2.96
N LEU A 43 -24.08 -3.06 -2.57
CA LEU A 43 -25.18 -3.98 -2.32
C LEU A 43 -26.14 -3.54 -1.20
N PRO A 44 -25.71 -2.89 -0.10
CA PRO A 44 -26.66 -2.45 0.92
C PRO A 44 -27.58 -1.32 0.43
N VAL A 45 -27.16 -0.58 -0.60
CA VAL A 45 -27.97 0.48 -1.20
C VAL A 45 -28.91 -0.09 -2.26
N LEU A 46 -28.45 -1.05 -3.07
CA LEU A 46 -29.28 -1.71 -4.09
C LEU A 46 -30.23 -2.77 -3.51
N GLY A 47 -29.70 -3.69 -2.71
CA GLY A 47 -30.39 -4.88 -2.20
C GLY A 47 -31.39 -4.60 -1.09
N LYS A 48 -31.31 -3.45 -0.41
CA LYS A 48 -32.39 -2.99 0.48
C LYS A 48 -33.62 -2.52 -0.29
N ILE A 49 -33.46 -2.16 -1.57
CA ILE A 49 -34.51 -1.52 -2.34
C ILE A 49 -35.10 -2.49 -3.37
N GLU A 50 -34.30 -3.38 -3.97
CA GLU A 50 -34.77 -4.31 -5.01
C GLU A 50 -34.00 -5.65 -5.03
N LEU A 51 -34.66 -6.71 -5.52
CA LEU A 51 -33.98 -7.95 -5.92
C LEU A 51 -33.26 -7.72 -7.26
N LEU A 52 -31.94 -7.93 -7.29
CA LEU A 52 -31.11 -7.72 -8.47
C LEU A 52 -31.63 -8.52 -9.68
N PRO A 53 -31.78 -7.90 -10.87
CA PRO A 53 -32.15 -8.59 -12.11
C PRO A 53 -31.19 -9.74 -12.45
N PRO A 54 -31.64 -10.79 -13.16
CA PRO A 54 -30.80 -11.95 -13.48
C PRO A 54 -29.57 -11.61 -14.34
N GLY A 55 -29.64 -10.54 -15.16
CA GLY A 55 -28.52 -10.05 -15.97
C GLY A 55 -27.51 -9.18 -15.21
N CYS A 56 -27.87 -8.67 -14.03
CA CYS A 56 -27.10 -7.64 -13.33
C CYS A 56 -25.65 -8.11 -13.03
N PRO A 57 -24.63 -7.33 -13.45
CA PRO A 57 -23.22 -7.65 -13.19
C PRO A 57 -22.83 -7.79 -11.72
N LEU A 58 -23.61 -7.24 -10.79
CA LEU A 58 -23.31 -7.21 -9.35
C LEU A 58 -23.80 -8.44 -8.59
N ARG A 59 -24.51 -9.35 -9.26
CA ARG A 59 -24.84 -10.66 -8.69
C ARG A 59 -23.56 -11.47 -8.52
N GLU A 60 -23.32 -11.98 -7.32
CA GLU A 60 -22.12 -12.77 -7.01
C GLU A 60 -21.94 -13.91 -8.04
N GLU A 61 -23.02 -14.58 -8.46
CA GLU A 61 -22.97 -15.69 -9.44
C GLU A 61 -22.38 -15.31 -10.81
N ARG A 62 -22.34 -14.02 -11.15
CA ARG A 62 -21.80 -13.51 -12.41
C ARG A 62 -20.29 -13.29 -12.37
N ASP A 63 -19.68 -13.34 -11.18
CA ASP A 63 -18.25 -13.19 -10.97
C ASP A 63 -17.48 -14.44 -11.45
N SER A 64 -16.56 -14.23 -12.38
CA SER A 64 -15.72 -15.25 -13.01
C SER A 64 -14.85 -16.04 -12.03
N LEU A 65 -14.52 -15.48 -10.86
CA LEU A 65 -13.62 -16.10 -9.90
C LEU A 65 -14.32 -16.63 -8.64
N LEU A 66 -15.64 -16.40 -8.48
CA LEU A 66 -16.36 -16.70 -7.24
C LEU A 66 -16.19 -18.14 -6.77
N GLU A 67 -16.36 -19.12 -7.66
CA GLU A 67 -16.31 -20.54 -7.29
C GLU A 67 -14.91 -20.97 -6.84
N GLN A 68 -13.87 -20.38 -7.43
CA GLN A 68 -12.49 -20.63 -7.01
C GLN A 68 -12.20 -20.00 -5.66
N GLU A 69 -12.72 -18.80 -5.42
CA GLU A 69 -12.63 -18.11 -4.13
C GLU A 69 -13.36 -18.88 -3.02
N ARG A 70 -14.57 -19.39 -3.30
CA ARG A 70 -15.34 -20.26 -2.39
C ARG A 70 -14.62 -21.57 -2.07
N SER A 71 -13.77 -22.05 -2.98
CA SER A 71 -12.98 -23.25 -2.74
C SER A 71 -11.79 -23.03 -1.79
N LYS A 72 -11.48 -21.79 -1.39
CA LYS A 72 -10.39 -21.54 -0.44
C LYS A 72 -10.81 -21.89 0.98
N VAL A 73 -10.09 -22.82 1.60
CA VAL A 73 -10.35 -23.22 2.99
C VAL A 73 -9.17 -22.81 3.85
N ARG A 74 -9.41 -21.96 4.86
CA ARG A 74 -8.40 -21.61 5.86
C ARG A 74 -8.42 -22.63 6.99
N LEU A 75 -7.34 -23.39 7.13
CA LEU A 75 -7.18 -24.41 8.19
C LEU A 75 -6.46 -23.87 9.43
N GLY A 76 -5.67 -22.80 9.28
CA GLY A 76 -4.93 -22.18 10.37
C GLY A 76 -4.48 -20.77 10.02
N SER A 77 -3.64 -20.16 10.88
CA SER A 77 -3.14 -18.80 10.66
C SER A 77 -2.39 -18.65 9.32
N SER A 78 -1.54 -19.63 8.99
CA SER A 78 -0.74 -19.72 7.76
C SER A 78 -1.05 -20.97 6.92
N LEU A 79 -2.07 -21.77 7.27
CA LEU A 79 -2.40 -22.99 6.54
C LEU A 79 -3.68 -22.82 5.73
N TRP A 80 -3.58 -23.06 4.43
CA TRP A 80 -4.64 -22.93 3.46
C TRP A 80 -4.79 -24.23 2.67
N LYS A 81 -6.01 -24.56 2.26
CA LYS A 81 -6.32 -25.76 1.47
C LYS A 81 -7.18 -25.40 0.28
N CYS A 82 -6.86 -25.97 -0.88
CA CYS A 82 -7.72 -25.92 -2.06
C CYS A 82 -8.85 -26.93 -1.89
N GLY A 83 -10.09 -26.45 -1.92
CA GLY A 83 -11.30 -27.27 -1.85
C GLY A 83 -11.54 -28.12 -3.10
N LEU A 84 -10.94 -27.75 -4.24
CA LEU A 84 -11.11 -28.46 -5.53
C LEU A 84 -10.26 -29.73 -5.62
N CYS A 85 -9.01 -29.69 -5.16
CA CYS A 85 -8.07 -30.82 -5.26
C CYS A 85 -7.44 -31.25 -3.94
N GLY A 86 -7.77 -30.59 -2.84
CA GLY A 86 -7.30 -30.95 -1.49
C GLY A 86 -5.87 -30.54 -1.13
N LYS A 87 -5.09 -29.97 -2.08
CA LYS A 87 -3.71 -29.52 -1.82
C LYS A 87 -3.66 -28.43 -0.75
N GLN A 88 -2.63 -28.49 0.08
CA GLN A 88 -2.40 -27.54 1.17
C GLN A 88 -1.25 -26.58 0.84
N PHE A 89 -1.35 -25.36 1.34
CA PHE A 89 -0.45 -24.25 1.06
C PHE A 89 -0.14 -23.47 2.34
N LYS A 90 1.09 -22.96 2.43
CA LYS A 90 1.59 -22.19 3.57
C LYS A 90 1.16 -20.70 3.59
N SER A 91 0.39 -20.25 2.60
CA SER A 91 -0.24 -18.93 2.59
C SER A 91 -1.35 -18.87 1.53
N SER A 92 -2.28 -17.92 1.69
CA SER A 92 -3.36 -17.67 0.73
C SER A 92 -2.82 -17.43 -0.67
N TRP A 93 -1.73 -16.68 -0.80
CA TRP A 93 -1.15 -16.38 -2.10
C TRP A 93 -0.67 -17.60 -2.88
N TYR A 94 -0.06 -18.58 -2.20
CA TYR A 94 0.37 -19.80 -2.91
C TYR A 94 -0.85 -20.59 -3.39
N LEU A 95 -1.95 -20.55 -2.64
CA LEU A 95 -3.24 -21.09 -3.06
C LEU A 95 -3.81 -20.30 -4.24
N ASP A 96 -3.75 -18.97 -4.23
CA ASP A 96 -4.24 -18.10 -5.32
C ASP A 96 -3.51 -18.40 -6.63
N LYS A 97 -2.17 -18.49 -6.57
CA LYS A 97 -1.35 -18.89 -7.72
C LYS A 97 -1.63 -20.32 -8.17
N HIS A 98 -1.90 -21.23 -7.25
CA HIS A 98 -2.34 -22.57 -7.62
C HIS A 98 -3.68 -22.55 -8.36
N LEU A 99 -4.66 -21.79 -7.89
CA LEU A 99 -5.97 -21.65 -8.55
C LEU A 99 -5.83 -21.02 -9.95
N GLU A 100 -4.96 -20.01 -10.10
CA GLU A 100 -4.62 -19.34 -11.36
C GLU A 100 -4.03 -20.30 -12.40
N LEU A 101 -3.19 -21.24 -11.98
CA LEU A 101 -2.45 -22.10 -12.90
C LEU A 101 -3.09 -23.47 -13.13
N ARG A 102 -3.91 -23.96 -12.19
CA ARG A 102 -4.39 -25.35 -12.18
C ARG A 102 -5.90 -25.49 -12.23
N HIS A 103 -6.64 -24.40 -11.99
CA HIS A 103 -8.09 -24.40 -11.95
C HIS A 103 -8.68 -23.25 -12.79
N THR A 104 -8.02 -22.87 -13.89
CA THR A 104 -8.47 -21.81 -14.82
C THR A 104 -9.90 -21.99 -15.31
N ASP A 105 -10.29 -23.26 -15.50
CA ASP A 105 -11.55 -23.68 -16.12
C ASP A 105 -12.68 -23.86 -15.09
N TYR A 106 -12.37 -23.72 -13.81
CA TYR A 106 -13.36 -23.85 -12.74
C TYR A 106 -14.08 -22.51 -12.52
N ARG A 107 -15.13 -22.25 -13.28
CA ARG A 107 -15.98 -21.04 -13.18
C ARG A 107 -17.45 -21.43 -13.17
N ALA A 108 -18.31 -20.58 -12.58
CA ALA A 108 -19.75 -20.82 -12.66
C ALA A 108 -20.24 -20.72 -14.12
N PRO A 109 -21.28 -21.47 -14.52
CA PRO A 109 -21.84 -21.39 -15.89
C PRO A 109 -22.33 -19.98 -16.26
N GLU A 110 -22.82 -19.23 -15.26
CA GLU A 110 -23.30 -17.86 -15.43
C GLU A 110 -22.21 -16.80 -15.30
N ALA A 111 -20.96 -17.20 -15.06
CA ALA A 111 -19.87 -16.29 -14.79
C ALA A 111 -19.44 -15.57 -16.07
N ARG A 112 -19.70 -14.26 -16.12
CA ARG A 112 -19.46 -13.43 -17.31
C ARG A 112 -18.61 -12.20 -17.05
N PHE A 113 -18.37 -11.84 -15.78
CA PHE A 113 -17.68 -10.60 -15.42
C PHE A 113 -16.47 -10.86 -14.53
N CYS A 114 -15.37 -10.18 -14.82
CA CYS A 114 -14.26 -10.07 -13.89
C CYS A 114 -14.56 -8.94 -12.91
N TYR A 115 -14.70 -9.26 -11.61
CA TYR A 115 -14.99 -8.22 -10.61
C TYR A 115 -13.86 -7.19 -10.48
N ALA A 116 -12.63 -7.50 -10.88
CA ALA A 116 -11.54 -6.52 -10.92
C ALA A 116 -11.87 -5.31 -11.82
N ASP A 117 -12.69 -5.49 -12.85
CA ASP A 117 -13.10 -4.40 -13.75
C ASP A 117 -14.01 -3.37 -13.08
N LEU A 118 -14.63 -3.73 -11.94
CA LEU A 118 -15.41 -2.81 -11.12
C LEU A 118 -14.51 -1.81 -10.37
N CYS A 119 -13.22 -2.10 -10.20
CA CYS A 119 -12.26 -1.20 -9.59
C CYS A 119 -12.04 0.06 -10.44
N GLY A 120 -12.32 1.21 -9.85
CA GLY A 120 -12.26 2.50 -10.53
C GLY A 120 -13.38 2.71 -11.55
N THR A 121 -14.35 1.80 -11.61
CA THR A 121 -15.57 1.92 -12.43
C THR A 121 -16.77 2.12 -11.52
N LEU A 122 -16.97 1.24 -10.53
CA LEU A 122 -18.10 1.30 -9.59
C LEU A 122 -17.65 1.46 -8.14
N VAL A 123 -16.45 0.98 -7.80
CA VAL A 123 -15.89 1.01 -6.44
C VAL A 123 -14.42 1.44 -6.43
N THR A 124 -13.94 1.96 -5.30
CA THR A 124 -12.51 2.21 -5.10
C THR A 124 -11.86 0.99 -4.41
N CYS A 125 -10.92 0.33 -5.09
CA CYS A 125 -10.29 -0.90 -4.57
C CYS A 125 -8.97 -0.67 -3.81
N GLY A 126 -8.57 0.58 -3.55
CA GLY A 126 -7.32 0.90 -2.84
C GLY A 126 -6.06 0.25 -3.45
N ARG A 127 -5.01 0.06 -2.60
CA ARG A 127 -3.72 -0.54 -2.98
C ARG A 127 -3.69 -2.05 -2.68
N PRO A 128 -2.95 -2.86 -3.47
CA PRO A 128 -2.43 -4.16 -3.06
C PRO A 128 -1.86 -4.16 -1.64
N THR A 129 -2.46 -4.95 -0.75
CA THR A 129 -2.10 -5.10 0.68
C THR A 129 -0.76 -5.79 0.84
N GLU A 130 -0.24 -6.43 -0.21
CA GLU A 130 1.08 -7.04 -0.20
C GLU A 130 1.99 -6.49 -1.30
N VAL A 131 2.70 -5.41 -0.99
CA VAL A 131 3.95 -5.12 -1.69
C VAL A 131 4.97 -6.13 -1.19
N ARG A 132 5.10 -7.26 -1.88
CA ARG A 132 6.10 -8.26 -1.50
C ARG A 132 7.49 -7.74 -1.78
N LEU A 133 8.20 -7.49 -0.70
CA LEU A 133 9.66 -7.51 -0.62
C LEU A 133 10.14 -8.94 -0.88
N SER A 134 10.19 -9.33 -2.16
CA SER A 134 10.91 -10.53 -2.58
C SER A 134 12.41 -10.26 -2.47
N GLY A 135 13.01 -10.39 -1.28
CA GLY A 135 14.47 -10.47 -1.10
C GLY A 135 15.32 -9.33 -1.71
N GLY A 136 14.73 -8.19 -1.99
CA GLY A 136 15.35 -7.03 -2.63
C GLY A 136 14.45 -5.83 -2.40
N LYS A 137 15.06 -4.68 -2.10
CA LYS A 137 14.40 -3.42 -1.75
C LYS A 137 13.12 -3.21 -2.56
N ALA A 138 11.97 -3.20 -1.90
CA ALA A 138 10.72 -2.81 -2.53
C ALA A 138 10.83 -1.32 -2.79
N THR A 139 11.14 -0.96 -4.02
CA THR A 139 10.81 0.37 -4.50
C THR A 139 9.28 0.43 -4.65
N PRO A 140 8.62 1.51 -4.20
CA PRO A 140 7.19 1.76 -4.44
C PRO A 140 6.81 1.90 -5.94
N GLN A 141 7.71 1.53 -6.86
CA GLN A 141 7.76 2.02 -8.23
C GLN A 141 7.11 1.10 -9.25
N ASN A 142 6.69 -0.12 -8.89
CA ASN A 142 5.98 -1.02 -9.80
C ASN A 142 4.47 -1.14 -9.54
N LEU A 143 3.89 -0.17 -8.82
CA LEU A 143 2.45 0.10 -8.90
C LEU A 143 2.24 1.16 -9.98
N ASN A 144 2.27 0.72 -11.22
CA ASN A 144 1.88 1.57 -12.31
C ASN A 144 0.39 1.86 -12.15
N GLU A 145 0.09 3.12 -11.80
CA GLU A 145 -1.23 3.73 -11.96
C GLU A 145 -1.78 3.29 -13.32
N PRO A 146 -3.00 2.72 -13.36
CA PRO A 146 -3.58 2.25 -14.60
C PRO A 146 -3.56 3.33 -15.69
N SER A 147 -3.38 2.93 -16.94
CA SER A 147 -3.29 3.87 -18.08
C SER A 147 -4.46 4.84 -18.12
N TRP A 148 -5.66 4.35 -17.81
CA TRP A 148 -6.90 5.12 -17.82
C TRP A 148 -6.97 6.22 -16.77
N CYS A 149 -6.18 6.15 -15.70
CA CYS A 149 -6.09 7.26 -14.76
C CYS A 149 -5.35 8.47 -15.33
N LYS A 150 -4.49 8.29 -16.35
CA LYS A 150 -3.71 9.38 -16.95
C LYS A 150 -4.51 10.24 -17.91
N ARG A 151 -5.53 9.68 -18.57
CA ARG A 151 -6.32 10.37 -19.61
C ARG A 151 -7.71 10.73 -19.07
N PRO A 152 -8.19 11.97 -19.20
CA PRO A 152 -9.56 12.31 -18.80
C PRO A 152 -10.63 11.49 -19.50
N GLN A 153 -10.49 11.29 -20.82
CA GLN A 153 -11.47 10.56 -21.63
C GLN A 153 -11.67 9.11 -21.16
N GLU A 154 -10.60 8.44 -20.71
CA GLU A 154 -10.70 7.07 -20.20
C GLU A 154 -11.33 7.00 -18.80
N ARG A 155 -11.20 8.06 -17.98
CA ARG A 155 -11.96 8.18 -16.73
C ARG A 155 -13.43 8.41 -17.00
N ASP A 156 -13.74 9.29 -17.96
CA ASP A 156 -15.12 9.58 -18.36
C ASP A 156 -15.81 8.35 -18.95
N ALA A 157 -15.08 7.55 -19.75
CA ALA A 157 -15.56 6.26 -20.25
C ALA A 157 -15.97 5.31 -19.11
N ARG A 158 -15.23 5.29 -18.00
CA ARG A 158 -15.58 4.49 -16.82
C ARG A 158 -16.79 5.03 -16.08
N THR A 159 -16.95 6.34 -16.00
CA THR A 159 -18.19 6.95 -15.50
C THR A 159 -19.39 6.52 -16.35
N VAL A 160 -19.26 6.47 -17.68
CA VAL A 160 -20.33 5.96 -18.57
C VAL A 160 -20.63 4.48 -18.29
N ILE A 161 -19.61 3.64 -18.15
CA ILE A 161 -19.77 2.21 -17.81
C ILE A 161 -20.44 2.03 -16.44
N CYS A 162 -20.07 2.86 -15.46
CA CYS A 162 -20.71 2.85 -14.14
C CYS A 162 -22.21 3.10 -14.25
N LYS A 163 -22.61 4.14 -15.01
CA LYS A 163 -24.01 4.49 -15.21
C LYS A 163 -24.77 3.36 -15.91
N SER A 164 -24.18 2.68 -16.89
CA SER A 164 -24.82 1.53 -17.54
C SER A 164 -25.02 0.36 -16.58
N ILE A 165 -24.03 0.03 -15.74
CA ILE A 165 -24.15 -1.04 -14.74
C ILE A 165 -25.28 -0.73 -13.74
N ILE A 166 -25.36 0.51 -13.25
CA ILE A 166 -26.41 0.91 -12.31
C ILE A 166 -27.80 0.77 -12.93
N ARG A 167 -27.98 1.22 -14.17
CA ARG A 167 -29.27 1.09 -14.90
C ARG A 167 -29.65 -0.36 -15.20
N GLU A 168 -28.68 -1.23 -15.46
CA GLU A 168 -28.94 -2.65 -15.68
C GLU A 168 -29.31 -3.37 -14.37
N CYS A 169 -28.76 -2.93 -13.26
CA CYS A 169 -28.97 -3.52 -11.95
C CYS A 169 -30.17 -2.95 -11.18
N SER A 170 -30.60 -1.73 -11.47
CA SER A 170 -31.75 -1.08 -10.85
C SER A 170 -32.92 -1.01 -11.82
N LYS A 171 -34.08 -1.50 -11.41
CA LYS A 171 -35.32 -1.45 -12.20
C LYS A 171 -35.99 -0.07 -12.10
N SER A 172 -35.60 0.75 -11.13
CA SER A 172 -36.15 2.09 -10.92
C SER A 172 -35.28 3.20 -11.53
N PRO A 173 -35.83 4.05 -12.41
CA PRO A 173 -35.09 5.16 -12.99
C PRO A 173 -34.73 6.23 -11.95
N SER A 174 -35.55 6.40 -10.90
CA SER A 174 -35.29 7.37 -9.83
C SER A 174 -34.10 6.96 -8.97
N ILE A 175 -34.02 5.67 -8.60
CA ILE A 175 -32.90 5.13 -7.83
C ILE A 175 -31.63 5.17 -8.67
N SER A 176 -31.72 4.80 -9.95
CA SER A 176 -30.60 4.87 -10.88
C SER A 176 -30.01 6.27 -10.93
N ALA A 177 -30.83 7.30 -11.18
CA ALA A 177 -30.38 8.69 -11.25
C ALA A 177 -29.69 9.16 -9.94
N MET A 178 -30.25 8.79 -8.79
CA MET A 178 -29.66 9.11 -7.49
C MET A 178 -28.27 8.47 -7.31
N LEU A 179 -28.13 7.18 -7.64
CA LEU A 179 -26.87 6.45 -7.49
C LEU A 179 -25.82 6.90 -8.51
N GLU A 180 -26.23 7.22 -9.73
CA GLU A 180 -25.34 7.76 -10.76
C GLU A 180 -24.64 9.05 -10.26
N GLY A 181 -25.40 9.97 -9.65
CA GLY A 181 -24.84 11.20 -9.10
C GLY A 181 -23.98 10.99 -7.86
N GLN A 182 -24.37 10.09 -6.95
CA GLN A 182 -23.63 9.85 -5.71
C GLN A 182 -22.33 9.06 -5.92
N ILE A 183 -22.34 8.10 -6.87
CA ILE A 183 -21.27 7.12 -7.05
C ILE A 183 -20.50 7.40 -8.33
N CYS A 184 -21.18 7.30 -9.48
CA CYS A 184 -20.50 7.23 -10.79
C CYS A 184 -19.75 8.51 -11.15
N ASP A 185 -20.28 9.68 -10.80
CA ASP A 185 -19.66 10.96 -11.18
C ASP A 185 -18.30 11.21 -10.51
N SER A 186 -17.97 10.50 -9.42
CA SER A 186 -16.74 10.74 -8.66
C SER A 186 -15.84 9.52 -8.48
N VAL A 187 -16.34 8.29 -8.69
CA VAL A 187 -15.60 7.07 -8.34
C VAL A 187 -14.29 6.89 -9.12
N ALA A 188 -14.30 7.11 -10.44
CA ALA A 188 -13.09 6.98 -11.26
C ALA A 188 -12.02 7.99 -10.83
N TYR A 189 -12.42 9.23 -10.55
CA TYR A 189 -11.51 10.27 -10.05
C TYR A 189 -10.97 9.93 -8.66
N LYS A 190 -11.83 9.53 -7.72
CA LYS A 190 -11.44 9.14 -6.35
C LYS A 190 -10.45 7.97 -6.37
N HIS A 191 -10.73 6.93 -7.15
CA HIS A 191 -9.84 5.79 -7.30
C HIS A 191 -8.45 6.21 -7.78
N CYS A 192 -8.36 7.02 -8.84
CA CYS A 192 -7.07 7.50 -9.34
C CYS A 192 -6.37 8.43 -8.33
N SER A 193 -7.12 9.27 -7.62
CA SER A 193 -6.60 10.16 -6.58
C SER A 193 -5.98 9.37 -5.43
N GLU A 194 -6.67 8.32 -4.96
CA GLU A 194 -6.15 7.39 -3.95
C GLU A 194 -4.86 6.73 -4.45
N LEU A 195 -4.83 6.16 -5.66
CA LEU A 195 -3.61 5.54 -6.21
C LEU A 195 -2.43 6.54 -6.27
N ARG A 196 -2.69 7.81 -6.56
CA ARG A 196 -1.67 8.87 -6.60
C ARG A 196 -1.21 9.31 -5.22
N SER A 197 -2.10 9.39 -4.23
CA SER A 197 -1.72 9.81 -2.86
C SER A 197 -0.69 8.84 -2.26
N TRP A 198 -0.83 7.54 -2.53
CA TRP A 198 0.09 6.50 -2.09
C TRP A 198 1.45 6.51 -2.81
N ARG A 199 1.55 7.16 -3.98
CA ARG A 199 2.81 7.29 -4.73
C ARG A 199 3.72 8.36 -4.14
N ARG A 200 3.18 9.30 -3.37
CA ARG A 200 3.97 10.31 -2.67
C ARG A 200 4.65 9.64 -1.46
N PRO A 201 5.99 9.65 -1.35
CA PRO A 201 6.64 9.31 -0.09
C PRO A 201 6.04 10.22 0.98
N SER A 202 5.61 9.65 2.11
CA SER A 202 5.12 10.44 3.23
C SER A 202 6.22 11.42 3.65
N ALA A 203 6.09 12.69 3.28
CA ALA A 203 6.96 13.77 3.73
C ALA A 203 6.62 14.17 5.19
N SER A 204 6.21 13.20 6.01
CA SER A 204 5.86 13.35 7.41
C SER A 204 6.77 12.53 8.33
N GLY A 205 7.92 12.09 7.82
CA GLY A 205 9.06 11.82 8.69
C GLY A 205 9.73 13.15 8.97
N ASN A 206 9.65 13.61 10.22
CA ASN A 206 10.45 14.69 10.79
C ASN A 206 11.95 14.41 10.56
N ARG A 207 12.42 14.65 9.33
CA ARG A 207 13.84 14.72 8.99
C ARG A 207 14.28 16.10 9.42
N ARG A 208 14.55 16.27 10.71
CA ARG A 208 15.70 17.09 11.08
C ARG A 208 16.86 16.46 10.33
N THR A 209 17.31 17.13 9.29
CA THR A 209 18.38 16.57 8.46
C THR A 209 19.59 16.38 9.38
N HIS A 210 20.35 15.30 9.21
CA HIS A 210 21.59 15.09 9.98
C HIS A 210 22.49 16.34 9.92
N ALA A 211 22.41 17.10 8.81
CA ALA A 211 23.05 18.39 8.62
C ALA A 211 22.58 19.51 9.58
N GLU A 212 21.31 19.57 9.97
CA GLU A 212 20.80 20.52 10.97
C GLU A 212 21.24 20.13 12.40
N SER A 213 21.20 18.84 12.72
CA SER A 213 21.67 18.33 14.02
C SER A 213 23.17 18.57 14.21
N VAL A 214 23.98 18.33 13.17
CA VAL A 214 25.43 18.56 13.18
C VAL A 214 25.75 20.06 13.27
N ARG A 215 25.02 20.91 12.53
CA ARG A 215 25.20 22.37 12.57
C ARG A 215 24.90 22.94 13.96
N ASN A 216 23.84 22.46 14.61
CA ASN A 216 23.49 22.88 15.96
C ASN A 216 24.55 22.40 16.98
N ALA A 217 25.07 21.17 16.83
CA ALA A 217 26.15 20.68 17.69
C ALA A 217 27.43 21.50 17.55
N PHE A 218 27.85 21.84 16.34
CA PHE A 218 29.00 22.72 16.11
C PHE A 218 28.79 24.12 16.71
N GLY A 219 27.58 24.68 16.60
CA GLY A 219 27.24 25.96 17.22
C GLY A 219 27.36 25.93 18.75
N ILE A 220 26.89 24.85 19.39
CA ILE A 220 26.99 24.68 20.85
C ILE A 220 28.45 24.53 21.28
N VAL A 221 29.24 23.70 20.59
CA VAL A 221 30.66 23.52 20.93
C VAL A 221 31.43 24.83 20.78
N ALA A 222 31.24 25.57 19.68
CA ALA A 222 31.88 26.86 19.47
C ALA A 222 31.51 27.88 20.56
N PHE A 223 30.23 27.93 20.95
CA PHE A 223 29.76 28.79 22.03
C PHE A 223 30.36 28.42 23.40
N CYS A 224 30.40 27.12 23.73
CA CYS A 224 31.03 26.63 24.95
C CYS A 224 32.54 26.95 24.99
N SER A 225 33.25 26.78 23.86
CA SER A 225 34.67 27.13 23.76
C SER A 225 34.90 28.63 23.95
N LEU A 226 34.06 29.49 23.38
CA LEU A 226 34.14 30.95 23.57
C LEU A 226 33.89 31.34 25.04
N LEU A 227 32.87 30.77 25.68
CA LEU A 227 32.60 31.03 27.09
C LEU A 227 33.77 30.58 27.98
N PHE A 228 34.34 29.40 27.70
CA PHE A 228 35.51 28.91 28.44
C PHE A 228 36.72 29.85 28.28
N LEU A 229 37.01 30.32 27.07
CA LEU A 229 38.07 31.31 26.84
C LEU A 229 37.79 32.62 27.56
N LEU A 230 36.54 33.12 27.57
CA LEU A 230 36.18 34.32 28.32
C LEU A 230 36.36 34.15 29.83
N VAL A 231 36.02 32.98 30.38
CA VAL A 231 36.27 32.64 31.78
C VAL A 231 37.76 32.60 32.06
N LEU A 232 38.56 31.94 31.21
CA LEU A 232 40.02 31.93 31.35
C LEU A 232 40.62 33.34 31.31
N MET A 233 40.18 34.18 30.37
CA MET A 233 40.64 35.57 30.28
C MET A 233 40.25 36.38 31.53
N ARG A 234 39.07 36.14 32.10
CA ARG A 234 38.68 36.74 33.39
C ARG A 234 39.53 36.21 34.55
N CYS A 235 39.82 34.91 34.61
CA CYS A 235 40.68 34.32 35.63
C CYS A 235 42.10 34.87 35.56
N ILE A 236 42.68 35.00 34.37
CA ILE A 236 44.01 35.62 34.17
C ILE A 236 43.97 37.08 34.61
N LYS A 237 42.91 37.82 34.27
CA LYS A 237 42.74 39.22 34.71
C LYS A 237 42.58 39.34 36.23
N MET A 238 41.91 38.38 36.88
CA MET A 238 41.79 38.31 38.34
C MET A 238 43.14 37.96 39.00
N GLN A 239 43.94 37.07 38.42
CA GLN A 239 45.31 36.78 38.89
C GLN A 239 46.27 37.94 38.67
N GLY A 240 46.00 38.81 37.68
CA GLY A 240 46.69 40.09 37.50
C GLY A 240 46.29 41.19 38.50
N GLN A 241 45.31 40.94 39.37
CA GLN A 241 44.83 41.90 40.39
C GLN A 241 44.96 41.38 41.84
N THR A 242 45.50 40.19 42.07
CA THR A 242 45.85 39.74 43.43
C THR A 242 47.16 40.36 43.89
N SER A 243 47.00 41.45 44.65
CA SER A 243 48.01 42.14 45.47
C SER A 243 48.81 41.16 46.38
N PRO A 244 50.09 41.41 46.69
CA PRO A 244 51.06 40.42 47.18
C PRO A 244 50.97 40.07 48.69
N ASP A 245 49.79 40.08 49.32
CA ASP A 245 49.68 39.93 50.79
C ASP A 245 49.27 38.52 51.29
N ILE A 246 49.01 37.55 50.41
CA ILE A 246 48.57 36.18 50.82
C ILE A 246 49.69 35.13 50.63
N GLN A 247 50.88 35.51 50.15
CA GLN A 247 52.02 34.59 49.95
C GLN A 247 52.78 34.22 51.23
N VAL A 248 52.59 34.95 52.35
CA VAL A 248 53.39 34.72 53.58
C VAL A 248 52.75 33.72 54.56
N SER A 249 51.43 33.50 54.50
CA SER A 249 50.71 32.61 55.44
C SER A 249 50.84 31.11 55.11
N TRP A 250 50.87 30.75 53.83
CA TRP A 250 50.86 29.33 53.41
C TRP A 250 52.23 28.64 53.45
N ARG A 251 53.33 29.41 53.45
CA ARG A 251 54.70 28.87 53.41
C ARG A 251 55.24 28.42 54.78
N MET A 252 54.63 28.85 55.88
CA MET A 252 55.00 28.43 57.25
C MET A 252 54.23 27.18 57.72
N ARG A 253 53.07 26.86 57.14
CA ARG A 253 52.20 25.75 57.61
C ARG A 253 52.51 24.38 57.00
N TRP A 254 53.21 24.35 55.85
CA TRP A 254 53.55 23.10 55.15
C TRP A 254 54.92 22.51 55.52
N LYS A 255 55.76 23.26 56.25
CA LYS A 255 57.08 22.77 56.69
C LYS A 255 56.98 21.78 57.87
N HIS A 256 55.83 21.73 58.56
CA HIS A 256 55.58 20.84 59.69
C HIS A 256 54.91 19.50 59.30
N ILE A 257 54.58 19.32 58.01
CA ILE A 257 53.89 18.11 57.49
C ILE A 257 54.85 17.19 56.72
N LEU A 258 56.02 17.68 56.30
CA LEU A 258 57.00 16.90 55.51
C LEU A 258 58.13 16.26 56.35
N ASP A 259 58.27 16.62 57.62
CA ASP A 259 59.24 16.01 58.55
C ASP A 259 58.53 15.53 59.82
N GLY A 260 58.20 14.24 59.88
CA GLY A 260 57.92 13.54 61.14
C GLY A 260 56.56 12.88 61.23
N GLY A 261 56.58 11.56 61.44
CA GLY A 261 55.43 10.84 62.00
C GLY A 261 55.21 9.46 61.40
N GLY A 262 56.12 8.51 61.69
CA GLY A 262 55.90 7.11 61.39
C GLY A 262 54.76 6.50 62.22
N LYS A 263 54.13 5.46 61.62
CA LYS A 263 53.55 4.20 62.17
C LYS A 263 52.72 4.23 63.47
N PRO A 264 51.77 3.30 63.72
CA PRO A 264 51.85 1.88 63.30
C PRO A 264 50.52 1.18 62.90
N ARG A 265 50.74 -0.06 62.43
CA ARG A 265 49.77 -1.16 62.34
C ARG A 265 49.13 -1.50 63.69
N THR A 266 47.90 -2.00 63.67
CA THR A 266 47.39 -3.21 64.34
C THR A 266 45.96 -3.42 63.82
N ALA A 267 45.70 -4.54 63.14
CA ALA A 267 45.20 -5.81 63.69
C ALA A 267 43.69 -5.71 64.00
#